data_AF-A0A7M4EH00-F1
#
_entry.id   AF-A0A7M4EH00-F1
#
_cell.length_a   1.000
_cell.length_b   1.000
_cell.length_c   1.000
_cell.angle_alpha   90.00
_cell.angle_beta   90.00
_cell.angle_gamma   90.00
#
_symmetry.space_group_name_H-M   'P 1'
#
loop_
_entity.id
_entity.type
_entity.pdbx_description
1 polymer ?
#
loop_
_entity_poly.entity_id
_entity_poly.type
_entity_poly.pdbx_seq_one_letter_code
_entity_poly.pdbx_strand_id
1 'polypeptide(L)'
;MLKRHPLSVTIDLKCKDESVLHLTFYYLMNLNVMTVKTKVTTAVEMTTPISAGDLLSPDSLLNCLYPGDHGKKTPNPANQFQFDKVGILTLNDYVTELGHPYVWVQKLGGLHFPKDQPQHTVTADNSLSASHMEMTMKLLRTRLQSRLALHKQFASLEHGIVPVSSECQQLFPAKVVSHLVKWTAITYEDYLELSYTKDIVEAGLAEDTHLYYMALIERGTAKLQAAVVLNPGYSSVPPIFSLCLTWKGERTNNNDDNIRAMESEVSVFYKELSGPKPGYQLLTNQLQRLCVILDVYLETESHDNSVEGPKEFPQEKMCLRLVRGPSRMKPFKFNHPQGFFSHR
;
A
#
# COMPACT_ATOMS: atom_id res chain seq x y z
N MET A 1 -37.26 0.28 5.30
CA MET A 1 -36.34 -0.87 5.28
C MET A 1 -35.05 -0.59 6.05
N LEU A 2 -34.34 0.51 5.78
CA LEU A 2 -33.04 0.87 6.37
C LEU A 2 -33.10 1.44 7.81
N LYS A 3 -34.07 0.97 8.63
CA LYS A 3 -34.29 1.53 9.98
C LYS A 3 -33.21 1.05 10.93
N ARG A 4 -32.47 2.00 11.52
CA ARG A 4 -31.53 1.72 12.61
C ARG A 4 -32.26 1.41 13.90
N HIS A 5 -31.67 0.50 14.66
CA HIS A 5 -31.97 0.38 16.06
C HIS A 5 -31.62 1.70 16.78
N PRO A 6 -32.45 2.17 17.73
CA PRO A 6 -32.21 3.45 18.42
C PRO A 6 -30.96 3.43 19.31
N LEU A 7 -30.57 2.26 19.82
CA LEU A 7 -29.32 2.08 20.57
C LEU A 7 -28.18 1.70 19.63
N SER A 8 -27.01 2.27 19.90
CA SER A 8 -25.73 2.00 19.24
C SER A 8 -24.63 1.83 20.27
N VAL A 9 -23.53 1.17 19.91
CA VAL A 9 -22.36 0.99 20.78
C VAL A 9 -21.17 1.71 20.18
N THR A 10 -20.44 2.47 21.00
CA THR A 10 -19.17 3.09 20.58
C THR A 10 -18.02 2.45 21.33
N ILE A 11 -16.98 2.06 20.59
CA ILE A 11 -15.72 1.51 21.12
C ILE A 11 -14.58 2.42 20.67
N ASP A 12 -13.78 2.86 21.63
CA ASP A 12 -12.61 3.71 21.39
C ASP A 12 -11.33 2.89 21.59
N LEU A 13 -10.55 2.76 20.54
CA LEU A 13 -9.26 2.08 20.57
C LEU A 13 -8.13 3.09 20.62
N LYS A 14 -7.57 3.27 21.81
CA LYS A 14 -6.40 4.12 22.03
C LYS A 14 -5.10 3.40 21.65
N CYS A 15 -4.28 4.07 20.84
CA CYS A 15 -2.93 3.63 20.49
C CYS A 15 -1.88 4.25 21.43
N LYS A 16 -0.65 3.71 21.39
CA LYS A 16 0.46 4.18 22.23
C LYS A 16 0.91 5.62 21.94
N ASP A 17 0.63 6.11 20.73
CA ASP A 17 0.92 7.48 20.30
C ASP A 17 -0.24 8.44 20.60
N GLU A 18 -1.12 8.07 21.53
CA GLU A 18 -2.29 8.83 21.98
C GLU A 18 -3.35 9.07 20.89
N SER A 19 -3.18 8.50 19.70
CA SER A 19 -4.23 8.46 18.67
C SER A 19 -5.36 7.51 19.07
N VAL A 20 -6.59 7.83 18.66
CA VAL A 20 -7.80 7.07 19.00
C VAL A 20 -8.57 6.74 17.73
N LEU A 21 -8.87 5.46 17.54
CA LEU A 21 -9.84 4.98 16.55
C LEU A 21 -11.21 4.81 17.23
N HIS A 22 -12.16 5.65 16.85
CA HIS A 22 -13.54 5.58 17.29
C HIS A 22 -14.34 4.69 16.34
N LEU A 23 -15.05 3.71 16.89
CA LEU A 23 -15.89 2.78 16.15
C LEU A 23 -17.31 2.85 16.70
N THR A 24 -18.26 3.36 15.92
CA THR A 24 -19.67 3.38 16.30
C THR A 24 -20.43 2.31 15.52
N PHE A 25 -20.89 1.30 16.25
CA PHE A 25 -21.66 0.19 15.72
C PHE A 25 -23.15 0.47 15.78
N TYR A 26 -23.81 0.29 14.65
CA TYR A 26 -25.27 0.34 14.52
C TYR A 26 -25.81 -1.04 14.14
N TYR A 27 -27.09 -1.24 14.38
CA TYR A 27 -27.80 -2.44 13.98
C TYR A 27 -29.00 -2.09 13.09
N LEU A 28 -29.08 -2.71 11.91
CA LEU A 28 -30.15 -2.55 10.96
C LEU A 28 -31.17 -3.68 11.15
N MET A 29 -32.18 -3.44 11.98
CA MET A 29 -33.09 -4.48 12.48
C MET A 29 -33.79 -5.28 11.37
N ASN A 30 -34.22 -4.60 10.30
CA ASN A 30 -34.93 -5.27 9.21
C ASN A 30 -34.00 -6.08 8.29
N LEU A 31 -32.71 -5.73 8.27
CA LEU A 31 -31.69 -6.41 7.45
C LEU A 31 -30.93 -7.48 8.24
N ASN A 32 -31.10 -7.51 9.57
CA ASN A 32 -30.34 -8.34 10.49
C ASN A 32 -28.82 -8.23 10.27
N VAL A 33 -28.32 -7.00 10.14
CA VAL A 33 -26.89 -6.73 9.87
C VAL A 33 -26.42 -5.59 10.76
N MET A 34 -25.19 -5.71 11.26
CA MET A 34 -24.49 -4.64 11.95
C MET A 34 -23.69 -3.79 10.96
N THR A 35 -23.56 -2.50 11.24
CA THR A 35 -22.71 -1.58 10.46
C THR A 35 -21.78 -0.83 11.40
N VAL A 36 -20.66 -0.34 10.88
CA VAL A 36 -19.71 0.47 11.64
C VAL A 36 -19.44 1.80 10.95
N LYS A 37 -19.41 2.87 11.72
CA LYS A 37 -18.80 4.14 11.35
C LYS A 37 -17.49 4.32 12.07
N THR A 38 -16.53 4.91 11.39
CA THR A 38 -15.18 5.09 11.91
C THR A 38 -14.83 6.56 11.98
N LYS A 39 -14.01 6.93 12.96
CA LYS A 39 -13.41 8.26 13.04
C LYS A 39 -12.04 8.12 13.69
N VAL A 40 -11.06 8.83 13.18
CA VAL A 40 -9.73 8.90 13.78
C VAL A 40 -9.56 10.26 14.43
N THR A 41 -9.06 10.26 15.66
CA THR A 41 -8.63 11.46 16.37
C THR A 41 -7.16 11.31 16.73
N THR A 42 -6.34 12.29 16.38
CA THR A 42 -4.91 12.32 16.72
C THR A 42 -4.67 13.28 17.88
N ALA A 43 -3.65 13.01 18.70
CA ALA A 43 -3.34 13.85 19.86
C ALA A 43 -2.83 15.26 19.47
N VAL A 44 -2.28 15.40 18.26
CA VAL A 44 -1.85 16.67 17.68
C VAL A 44 -2.57 16.83 16.35
N GLU A 45 -2.97 18.07 16.01
CA GLU A 45 -3.45 18.38 14.66
C GLU A 45 -2.36 18.03 13.65
N MET A 46 -2.68 17.11 12.75
CA MET A 46 -1.76 16.70 11.69
C MET A 46 -2.04 17.52 10.43
N THR A 47 -1.03 18.21 9.93
CA THR A 47 -1.09 18.76 8.57
C THR A 47 -1.19 17.60 7.59
N THR A 48 -2.30 17.53 6.86
CA THR A 48 -2.56 16.43 5.93
C THR A 48 -1.78 16.68 4.64
N PRO A 49 -0.82 15.83 4.25
CA PRO A 49 -0.15 15.97 2.97
C PRO A 49 -1.15 15.73 1.84
N ILE A 50 -0.97 16.38 0.71
CA ILE A 50 -1.91 16.33 -0.42
C ILE A 50 -2.12 14.88 -0.88
N SER A 51 -1.03 14.13 -0.92
CA SER A 51 -0.92 12.73 -1.32
C SER A 51 -1.47 11.77 -0.25
N ALA A 52 -1.78 12.22 0.97
CA ALA A 52 -2.43 11.33 1.93
C ALA A 52 -3.86 10.99 1.49
N GLY A 53 -4.56 11.89 0.81
CA GLY A 53 -5.91 11.67 0.28
C GLY A 53 -6.78 10.85 1.24
N ASP A 54 -7.11 9.62 0.81
CA ASP A 54 -7.99 8.71 1.54
C ASP A 54 -7.34 7.84 2.64
N LEU A 55 -6.05 8.02 2.97
CA LEU A 55 -5.33 7.18 3.94
C LEU A 55 -6.03 7.07 5.30
N LEU A 56 -6.59 8.19 5.77
CA LEU A 56 -7.32 8.29 7.04
C LEU A 56 -8.81 8.56 6.83
N SER A 57 -9.30 8.44 5.58
CA SER A 57 -10.71 8.65 5.27
C SER A 57 -11.57 7.61 6.00
N PRO A 58 -12.63 8.04 6.72
CA PRO A 58 -13.56 7.13 7.40
C PRO A 58 -14.16 6.04 6.51
N ASP A 59 -14.29 6.34 5.23
CA ASP A 59 -14.98 5.49 4.25
C ASP A 59 -14.10 4.34 3.73
N SER A 60 -12.77 4.45 3.84
CA SER A 60 -11.84 3.47 3.27
C SER A 60 -10.79 2.95 4.26
N LEU A 61 -10.66 3.56 5.44
CA LEU A 61 -9.65 3.21 6.46
C LEU A 61 -9.65 1.72 6.82
N LEU A 62 -10.84 1.12 6.94
CA LEU A 62 -11.02 -0.28 7.35
C LEU A 62 -11.33 -1.23 6.19
N ASN A 63 -11.25 -0.78 4.93
CA ASN A 63 -11.38 -1.64 3.76
C ASN A 63 -10.34 -2.76 3.81
N CYS A 64 -10.76 -3.97 3.46
CA CYS A 64 -9.91 -5.16 3.43
C CYS A 64 -9.18 -5.40 4.76
N LEU A 65 -9.80 -5.07 5.91
CA LEU A 65 -9.25 -5.47 7.21
C LEU A 65 -9.15 -7.00 7.28
N TYR A 66 -10.18 -7.68 6.77
CA TYR A 66 -10.13 -9.07 6.35
C TYR A 66 -9.96 -9.11 4.82
N PRO A 67 -9.21 -10.07 4.26
CA PRO A 67 -8.98 -10.14 2.82
C PRO A 67 -10.28 -10.16 2.01
N GLY A 68 -10.40 -9.28 1.01
CA GLY A 68 -11.57 -9.15 0.13
C GLY A 68 -12.84 -8.55 0.76
N ASP A 69 -12.77 -8.11 2.03
CA ASP A 69 -13.91 -7.49 2.70
C ASP A 69 -13.90 -5.97 2.52
N HIS A 70 -14.54 -5.51 1.44
CA HIS A 70 -14.62 -4.08 1.10
C HIS A 70 -15.78 -3.35 1.80
N GLY A 71 -16.66 -4.06 2.53
CA GLY A 71 -17.79 -3.43 3.21
C GLY A 71 -18.81 -2.74 2.30
N LYS A 72 -18.83 -3.07 0.99
CA LYS A 72 -19.79 -2.52 0.00
C LYS A 72 -21.00 -3.44 -0.26
N LYS A 73 -20.88 -4.73 0.07
CA LYS A 73 -21.91 -5.76 -0.17
C LYS A 73 -22.56 -6.17 1.15
N THR A 74 -23.82 -6.60 1.09
CA THR A 74 -24.49 -7.14 2.27
C THR A 74 -23.89 -8.51 2.65
N PRO A 75 -23.56 -8.75 3.93
CA PRO A 75 -23.06 -10.04 4.36
C PRO A 75 -24.18 -11.10 4.46
N ASN A 76 -25.45 -10.68 4.55
CA ASN A 76 -26.61 -11.57 4.61
C ASN A 76 -27.23 -11.76 3.21
N PRO A 77 -27.15 -12.96 2.60
CA PRO A 77 -27.70 -13.19 1.26
C PRO A 77 -29.21 -12.93 1.16
N ALA A 78 -29.97 -13.10 2.26
CA ALA A 78 -31.41 -12.85 2.27
C ALA A 78 -31.77 -11.38 1.98
N ASN A 79 -30.84 -10.45 2.25
CA ASN A 79 -31.05 -9.03 2.00
C ASN A 79 -31.09 -8.69 0.51
N GLN A 80 -30.49 -9.51 -0.36
CA GLN A 80 -30.50 -9.25 -1.80
C GLN A 80 -31.94 -9.29 -2.36
N PHE A 81 -32.70 -10.35 -2.06
CA PHE A 81 -34.13 -10.45 -2.40
C PHE A 81 -34.95 -9.29 -1.84
N GLN A 82 -34.57 -8.87 -0.63
CA GLN A 82 -35.21 -7.83 0.12
C GLN A 82 -34.99 -6.45 -0.52
N PHE A 83 -33.77 -6.21 -1.05
CA PHE A 83 -33.42 -5.02 -1.82
C PHE A 83 -34.10 -4.98 -3.19
N ASP A 84 -34.13 -6.12 -3.91
CA ASP A 84 -34.79 -6.23 -5.21
C ASP A 84 -36.28 -5.85 -5.11
N LYS A 85 -36.94 -6.25 -4.01
CA LYS A 85 -38.35 -5.93 -3.76
C LYS A 85 -38.64 -4.43 -3.60
N VAL A 86 -37.65 -3.64 -3.15
CA VAL A 86 -37.81 -2.20 -2.89
C VAL A 86 -36.99 -1.32 -3.84
N GLY A 87 -36.33 -1.92 -4.84
CA GLY A 87 -35.53 -1.20 -5.83
C GLY A 87 -34.21 -0.63 -5.29
N ILE A 88 -33.64 -1.18 -4.22
CA ILE A 88 -32.29 -0.80 -3.76
C ILE A 88 -31.26 -1.55 -4.62
N LEU A 89 -30.51 -0.82 -5.45
CA LEU A 89 -29.51 -1.41 -6.36
C LEU A 89 -28.18 -1.68 -5.66
N THR A 90 -27.75 -0.78 -4.77
CA THR A 90 -26.50 -0.92 -4.03
C THR A 90 -26.63 -0.39 -2.61
N LEU A 91 -25.92 -1.02 -1.67
CA LEU A 91 -25.79 -0.53 -0.31
C LEU A 91 -24.83 0.65 -0.21
N ASN A 92 -23.95 0.83 -1.21
CA ASN A 92 -22.90 1.84 -1.18
C ASN A 92 -23.46 3.25 -1.03
N ASP A 93 -24.60 3.53 -1.67
CA ASP A 93 -25.29 4.83 -1.61
C ASP A 93 -25.74 5.20 -0.18
N TYR A 94 -25.89 4.20 0.69
CA TYR A 94 -26.33 4.36 2.06
C TYR A 94 -25.21 4.20 3.09
N VAL A 95 -23.99 3.84 2.67
CA VAL A 95 -22.85 3.59 3.58
C VAL A 95 -22.47 4.85 4.35
N THR A 96 -22.42 6.02 3.70
CA THR A 96 -22.13 7.29 4.38
C THR A 96 -23.14 7.57 5.49
N GLU A 97 -24.40 7.20 5.28
CA GLU A 97 -25.43 7.36 6.29
C GLU A 97 -25.31 6.28 7.38
N LEU A 98 -25.36 5.01 6.99
CA LEU A 98 -25.59 3.85 7.86
C LEU A 98 -24.30 3.24 8.45
N GLY A 99 -23.14 3.49 7.84
CA GLY A 99 -21.88 2.80 8.10
C GLY A 99 -21.70 1.55 7.24
N HIS A 100 -20.50 0.98 7.28
CA HIS A 100 -20.13 -0.18 6.47
C HIS A 100 -20.53 -1.51 7.11
N PRO A 101 -21.21 -2.41 6.38
CA PRO A 101 -21.56 -3.75 6.85
C PRO A 101 -20.43 -4.78 6.64
N TYR A 102 -19.24 -4.52 7.17
CA TYR A 102 -18.12 -5.47 7.04
C TYR A 102 -18.43 -6.84 7.65
N VAL A 103 -17.79 -7.89 7.13
CA VAL A 103 -17.91 -9.27 7.64
C VAL A 103 -17.33 -9.39 9.04
N TRP A 104 -16.19 -8.74 9.31
CA TRP A 104 -15.59 -8.78 10.65
C TRP A 104 -16.50 -8.14 11.71
N VAL A 105 -17.30 -7.14 11.35
CA VAL A 105 -18.28 -6.51 12.25
C VAL A 105 -19.36 -7.53 12.64
N GLN A 106 -19.84 -8.32 11.67
CA GLN A 106 -20.84 -9.37 11.93
C GLN A 106 -20.28 -10.41 12.90
N LYS A 107 -19.04 -10.88 12.64
CA LYS A 107 -18.36 -11.86 13.48
C LYS A 107 -18.18 -11.37 14.92
N LEU A 108 -17.80 -10.10 15.11
CA LEU A 108 -17.74 -9.50 16.45
C LEU A 108 -19.11 -9.40 17.12
N GLY A 109 -20.18 -9.21 16.33
CA GLY A 109 -21.56 -9.26 16.81
C GLY A 109 -22.10 -10.67 17.05
N GLY A 110 -21.32 -11.72 16.77
CA GLY A 110 -21.76 -13.11 16.85
C GLY A 110 -22.66 -13.54 15.68
N LEU A 111 -22.79 -12.74 14.63
CA LEU A 111 -23.60 -13.04 13.46
C LEU A 111 -22.78 -13.81 12.42
N HIS A 112 -23.24 -14.99 12.04
CA HIS A 112 -22.66 -15.80 10.97
C HIS A 112 -23.66 -15.94 9.81
N PHE A 113 -23.20 -15.65 8.60
CA PHE A 113 -24.00 -15.78 7.39
C PHE A 113 -23.37 -16.85 6.48
N PRO A 114 -23.86 -18.10 6.53
CA PRO A 114 -23.41 -19.15 5.61
C PRO A 114 -23.74 -18.77 4.17
N LYS A 115 -22.79 -18.96 3.25
CA LYS A 115 -23.03 -18.74 1.81
C LYS A 115 -23.97 -19.78 1.21
N ASP A 116 -23.96 -21.01 1.75
CA ASP A 116 -24.64 -22.15 1.17
C ASP A 116 -26.08 -22.37 1.70
N GLN A 117 -26.45 -21.67 2.79
CA GLN A 117 -27.79 -21.76 3.40
C GLN A 117 -28.24 -20.39 3.91
N PRO A 118 -28.99 -19.61 3.10
CA PRO A 118 -29.53 -18.33 3.53
C PRO A 118 -30.57 -18.55 4.65
N GLN A 119 -30.19 -18.27 5.89
CA GLN A 119 -31.10 -18.31 7.03
C GLN A 119 -31.80 -16.96 7.20
N HIS A 120 -33.13 -16.98 7.33
CA HIS A 120 -33.93 -15.77 7.57
C HIS A 120 -33.70 -15.15 8.95
N THR A 121 -33.27 -15.95 9.93
CA THR A 121 -32.98 -15.51 11.30
C THR A 121 -31.61 -16.04 11.71
N VAL A 122 -30.65 -15.14 11.88
CA VAL A 122 -29.33 -15.44 12.42
C VAL A 122 -29.32 -14.99 13.87
N THR A 123 -29.07 -15.91 14.79
CA THR A 123 -28.91 -15.64 16.22
C THR A 123 -27.46 -15.35 16.55
N ALA A 124 -27.22 -14.38 17.43
CA ALA A 124 -25.87 -14.06 17.87
C ALA A 124 -25.25 -15.20 18.68
N ASP A 125 -24.04 -15.60 18.30
CA ASP A 125 -23.21 -16.58 18.99
C ASP A 125 -22.03 -15.91 19.70
N ASN A 126 -22.03 -15.97 21.03
CA ASN A 126 -20.98 -15.41 21.87
C ASN A 126 -19.61 -16.08 21.64
N SER A 127 -19.58 -17.36 21.28
CA SER A 127 -18.33 -18.09 21.04
C SER A 127 -17.63 -17.61 19.76
N LEU A 128 -18.42 -17.26 18.74
CA LEU A 128 -17.92 -16.66 17.51
C LEU A 128 -17.31 -15.28 17.76
N SER A 129 -17.99 -14.43 18.54
CA SER A 129 -17.48 -13.12 18.92
C SER A 129 -16.16 -13.23 19.69
N ALA A 130 -16.13 -14.07 20.74
CA ALA A 130 -14.96 -14.25 21.59
C ALA A 130 -13.73 -14.74 20.80
N SER A 131 -13.92 -15.68 19.87
CA SER A 131 -12.83 -16.22 19.05
C SER A 131 -12.22 -15.22 18.06
N HIS A 132 -12.96 -14.19 17.65
CA HIS A 132 -12.47 -13.18 16.69
C HIS A 132 -12.06 -11.85 17.33
N MET A 133 -12.46 -11.61 18.58
CA MET A 133 -12.26 -10.32 19.27
C MET A 133 -10.79 -9.91 19.31
N GLU A 134 -9.91 -10.76 19.85
CA GLU A 134 -8.50 -10.41 20.02
C GLU A 134 -7.80 -10.14 18.68
N MET A 135 -8.00 -11.03 17.71
CA MET A 135 -7.40 -10.91 16.37
C MET A 135 -7.86 -9.62 15.69
N THR A 136 -9.17 -9.33 15.71
CA THR A 136 -9.72 -8.15 15.05
C THR A 136 -9.23 -6.86 15.71
N MET A 137 -9.17 -6.82 17.04
CA MET A 137 -8.61 -5.66 17.76
C MET A 137 -7.13 -5.44 17.47
N LYS A 138 -6.33 -6.50 17.29
CA LYS A 138 -4.94 -6.40 16.83
C LYS A 138 -4.87 -5.83 15.41
N LEU A 139 -5.66 -6.35 14.48
CA LEU A 139 -5.70 -5.87 13.09
C LEU A 139 -6.12 -4.39 13.00
N LEU A 140 -7.12 -3.95 13.77
CA LEU A 140 -7.55 -2.56 13.83
C LEU A 140 -6.42 -1.63 14.29
N ARG A 141 -5.70 -2.02 15.35
CA ARG A 141 -4.54 -1.25 15.86
C ARG A 141 -3.42 -1.20 14.84
N THR A 142 -3.05 -2.34 14.24
CA THR A 142 -2.02 -2.39 13.21
C THR A 142 -2.40 -1.53 12.00
N ARG A 143 -3.66 -1.59 11.56
CA ARG A 143 -4.17 -0.76 10.46
C ARG A 143 -4.01 0.72 10.78
N LEU A 144 -4.52 1.19 11.93
CA LEU A 144 -4.41 2.60 12.31
C LEU A 144 -2.94 3.05 12.36
N GLN A 145 -2.08 2.29 13.02
CA GLN A 145 -0.65 2.63 13.13
C GLN A 145 0.07 2.66 11.78
N SER A 146 -0.23 1.70 10.90
CA SER A 146 0.35 1.65 9.56
C SER A 146 -0.05 2.86 8.71
N ARG A 147 -1.31 3.30 8.80
CA ARG A 147 -1.83 4.47 8.09
C ARG A 147 -1.26 5.77 8.64
N LEU A 148 -1.15 5.90 9.97
CA LEU A 148 -0.48 7.05 10.60
C LEU A 148 1.01 7.11 10.24
N ALA A 149 1.68 5.97 10.14
CA ALA A 149 3.07 5.91 9.70
C ALA A 149 3.22 6.35 8.23
N LEU A 150 2.37 5.84 7.33
CA LEU A 150 2.33 6.28 5.92
C LEU A 150 2.05 7.78 5.81
N HIS A 151 1.09 8.31 6.59
CA HIS A 151 0.78 9.73 6.61
C HIS A 151 2.02 10.58 6.98
N LYS A 152 2.77 10.17 8.00
CA LYS A 152 4.03 10.84 8.38
C LYS A 152 5.10 10.73 7.29
N GLN A 153 5.20 9.57 6.64
CA GLN A 153 6.15 9.37 5.54
C GLN A 153 5.81 10.26 4.34
N PHE A 154 4.54 10.33 3.95
CA PHE A 154 4.09 11.13 2.80
C PHE A 154 4.37 12.61 2.98
N ALA A 155 4.20 13.14 4.20
CA ALA A 155 4.60 14.50 4.51
C ALA A 155 6.09 14.75 4.21
N SER A 156 6.98 13.78 4.41
CA SER A 156 8.39 13.90 4.01
C SER A 156 8.60 13.73 2.51
N LEU A 157 7.91 12.76 1.88
CA LEU A 157 8.07 12.44 0.46
C LEU A 157 7.62 13.58 -0.46
N GLU A 158 6.59 14.34 -0.07
CA GLU A 158 6.14 15.54 -0.83
C GLU A 158 7.21 16.64 -0.89
N HIS A 159 8.12 16.67 0.08
CA HIS A 159 9.26 17.58 0.09
C HIS A 159 10.50 16.99 -0.61
N GLY A 160 10.36 15.85 -1.32
CA GLY A 160 11.47 15.16 -1.99
C GLY A 160 12.42 14.43 -1.04
N ILE A 161 12.07 14.30 0.25
CA ILE A 161 12.91 13.67 1.25
C ILE A 161 12.40 12.26 1.52
N VAL A 162 13.22 11.25 1.23
CA VAL A 162 12.94 9.85 1.58
C VAL A 162 13.40 9.58 3.01
N PRO A 163 12.50 9.43 4.00
CA PRO A 163 12.92 9.27 5.38
C PRO A 163 13.33 7.82 5.65
N VAL A 164 14.59 7.62 6.01
CA VAL A 164 15.16 6.32 6.40
C VAL A 164 15.45 6.34 7.90
N SER A 165 14.93 5.36 8.65
CA SER A 165 15.21 5.27 10.09
C SER A 165 16.67 4.88 10.34
N SER A 166 17.21 5.28 11.49
CA SER A 166 18.58 4.92 11.91
C SER A 166 18.83 3.41 11.89
N GLU A 167 17.83 2.62 12.26
CA GLU A 167 17.85 1.16 12.26
C GLU A 167 17.97 0.55 10.85
N CYS A 168 17.58 1.29 9.81
CA CYS A 168 17.59 0.83 8.41
C CYS A 168 18.79 1.38 7.60
N GLN A 169 19.65 2.22 8.18
CA GLN A 169 20.77 2.83 7.45
C GLN A 169 21.73 1.79 6.86
N GLN A 170 21.91 0.66 7.53
CA GLN A 170 22.78 -0.45 7.13
C GLN A 170 22.35 -1.09 5.81
N LEU A 171 21.08 -0.92 5.41
CA LEU A 171 20.53 -1.48 4.18
C LEU A 171 21.03 -0.75 2.93
N PHE A 172 21.60 0.44 3.07
CA PHE A 172 21.95 1.34 1.98
C PHE A 172 23.42 1.79 2.06
N PRO A 173 24.05 2.14 0.93
CA PRO A 173 25.35 2.80 0.94
C PRO A 173 25.24 4.22 1.53
N ALA A 174 26.35 4.73 2.07
CA ALA A 174 26.39 6.05 2.70
C ALA A 174 26.11 7.21 1.71
N LYS A 175 26.59 7.09 0.46
CA LYS A 175 26.34 8.09 -0.59
C LYS A 175 25.28 7.58 -1.54
N VAL A 176 24.22 8.36 -1.75
CA VAL A 176 23.17 8.15 -2.76
C VAL A 176 22.98 9.48 -3.49
N VAL A 177 22.99 9.47 -4.82
CA VAL A 177 23.01 10.68 -5.66
C VAL A 177 21.64 10.93 -6.28
N SER A 178 21.00 9.87 -6.79
CA SER A 178 19.61 9.92 -7.24
C SER A 178 18.70 10.32 -6.07
N HIS A 179 17.72 11.19 -6.34
CA HIS A 179 16.83 11.71 -5.32
C HIS A 179 15.39 11.79 -5.83
N LEU A 180 14.46 11.75 -4.88
CA LEU A 180 13.03 11.92 -5.15
C LEU A 180 12.74 13.38 -5.45
N VAL A 181 12.11 13.64 -6.59
CA VAL A 181 11.72 14.99 -7.03
C VAL A 181 10.22 15.20 -6.85
N LYS A 182 9.42 14.15 -7.02
CA LYS A 182 7.96 14.23 -6.94
C LYS A 182 7.37 12.97 -6.34
N TRP A 183 6.40 13.15 -5.46
CA TRP A 183 5.51 12.10 -4.95
C TRP A 183 4.08 12.60 -5.04
N THR A 184 3.22 11.89 -5.77
CA THR A 184 1.82 12.28 -5.96
C THR A 184 0.90 11.08 -5.98
N ALA A 185 -0.29 11.22 -5.38
CA ALA A 185 -1.38 10.28 -5.61
C ALA A 185 -1.87 10.37 -7.06
N ILE A 186 -2.28 9.23 -7.62
CA ILE A 186 -2.93 9.13 -8.93
C ILE A 186 -4.20 8.28 -8.79
N THR A 187 -5.11 8.37 -9.76
CA THR A 187 -6.33 7.55 -9.75
C THR A 187 -6.05 6.13 -10.21
N TYR A 188 -7.01 5.22 -10.01
CA TYR A 188 -6.93 3.87 -10.57
C TYR A 188 -6.93 3.92 -12.09
N GLU A 189 -7.76 4.78 -12.67
CA GLU A 189 -7.89 5.00 -14.11
C GLU A 189 -6.56 5.49 -14.70
N ASP A 190 -5.92 6.49 -14.09
CA ASP A 190 -4.61 6.99 -14.52
C ASP A 190 -3.54 5.88 -14.47
N TYR A 191 -3.61 4.99 -13.47
CA TYR A 191 -2.67 3.87 -13.34
C TYR A 191 -2.85 2.83 -14.46
N LEU A 192 -4.09 2.58 -14.91
CA LEU A 192 -4.39 1.66 -16.00
C LEU A 192 -3.93 2.16 -17.36
N GLU A 193 -3.86 3.48 -17.55
CA GLU A 193 -3.39 4.09 -18.80
C GLU A 193 -1.87 3.95 -19.01
N LEU A 194 -1.11 3.65 -17.96
CA LEU A 194 0.33 3.49 -18.02
C LEU A 194 0.72 2.20 -18.77
N SER A 195 1.48 2.33 -19.85
CA SER A 195 1.85 1.20 -20.71
C SER A 195 2.68 0.12 -19.98
N TYR A 196 3.41 0.51 -18.94
CA TYR A 196 4.35 -0.32 -18.17
C TYR A 196 3.75 -0.91 -16.89
N THR A 197 2.43 -0.78 -16.66
CA THR A 197 1.74 -1.37 -15.49
C THR A 197 0.88 -2.59 -15.83
N LYS A 198 0.75 -2.94 -17.12
CA LYS A 198 -0.17 -3.96 -17.62
C LYS A 198 -0.02 -5.32 -16.94
N ASP A 199 1.22 -5.79 -16.75
CA ASP A 199 1.48 -7.09 -16.12
C ASP A 199 0.93 -7.16 -14.68
N ILE A 200 0.96 -6.04 -13.94
CA ILE A 200 0.43 -5.95 -12.57
C ILE A 200 -1.10 -6.00 -12.57
N VAL A 201 -1.72 -5.33 -13.53
CA VAL A 201 -3.17 -5.33 -13.72
C VAL A 201 -3.66 -6.73 -14.11
N GLU A 202 -3.03 -7.34 -15.11
CA GLU A 202 -3.37 -8.68 -15.61
C GLU A 202 -3.15 -9.77 -14.54
N ALA A 203 -2.17 -9.60 -13.65
CA ALA A 203 -1.95 -10.48 -12.51
C ALA A 203 -2.99 -10.30 -11.38
N GLY A 204 -3.91 -9.34 -11.48
CA GLY A 204 -4.92 -9.06 -10.45
C GLY A 204 -4.34 -8.42 -9.18
N LEU A 205 -3.19 -7.74 -9.30
CA LEU A 205 -2.51 -7.10 -8.18
C LEU A 205 -2.88 -5.61 -8.03
N ALA A 206 -3.61 -5.06 -9.00
CA ALA A 206 -4.14 -3.69 -9.00
C ALA A 206 -5.68 -3.69 -9.02
N GLU A 207 -6.28 -3.55 -7.83
CA GLU A 207 -7.74 -3.46 -7.64
C GLU A 207 -8.19 -2.01 -7.44
N ASP A 208 -9.45 -1.69 -7.76
CA ASP A 208 -10.07 -0.36 -7.55
C ASP A 208 -10.03 0.11 -6.09
N THR A 209 -9.85 -0.81 -5.13
CA THR A 209 -9.76 -0.53 -3.70
C THR A 209 -8.35 -0.28 -3.18
N HIS A 210 -7.33 -0.38 -4.03
CA HIS A 210 -5.95 -0.05 -3.70
C HIS A 210 -5.71 1.46 -3.79
N LEU A 211 -4.59 1.91 -3.22
CA LEU A 211 -4.12 3.28 -3.35
C LEU A 211 -2.98 3.33 -4.37
N TYR A 212 -3.00 4.33 -5.24
CA TYR A 212 -2.07 4.46 -6.35
C TYR A 212 -1.25 5.74 -6.24
N TYR A 213 0.05 5.63 -6.48
CA TYR A 213 0.98 6.75 -6.41
C TYR A 213 1.95 6.74 -7.58
N MET A 214 2.48 7.92 -7.89
CA MET A 214 3.57 8.11 -8.83
C MET A 214 4.74 8.79 -8.10
N ALA A 215 5.90 8.15 -8.14
CA ALA A 215 7.16 8.75 -7.74
C ALA A 215 8.00 9.12 -8.97
N LEU A 216 8.68 10.26 -8.92
CA LEU A 216 9.69 10.66 -9.90
C LEU A 216 11.04 10.78 -9.21
N ILE A 217 11.99 9.95 -9.62
CA ILE A 217 13.37 9.99 -9.14
C ILE A 217 14.26 10.48 -10.27
N GLU A 218 15.14 11.44 -9.99
CA GLU A 218 16.03 12.02 -11.00
C GLU A 218 17.50 11.93 -10.58
N ARG A 219 18.36 11.83 -11.61
CA ARG A 219 19.81 12.08 -11.52
C ARG A 219 20.30 12.61 -12.87
N GLY A 220 20.81 13.84 -12.91
CA GLY A 220 21.24 14.46 -14.16
C GLY A 220 20.08 14.51 -15.17
N THR A 221 20.29 14.01 -16.39
CA THR A 221 19.22 13.96 -17.40
C THR A 221 18.31 12.73 -17.29
N ALA A 222 18.62 11.77 -16.41
CA ALA A 222 17.85 10.55 -16.25
C ALA A 222 16.64 10.75 -15.33
N LYS A 223 15.47 10.32 -15.80
CA LYS A 223 14.20 10.43 -15.07
C LYS A 223 13.54 9.07 -14.95
N LEU A 224 13.40 8.58 -13.72
CA LEU A 224 12.74 7.31 -13.41
C LEU A 224 11.35 7.59 -12.82
N GLN A 225 10.32 7.23 -13.56
CA GLN A 225 8.95 7.17 -13.06
C GLN A 225 8.71 5.81 -12.42
N ALA A 226 8.10 5.82 -11.24
CA ALA A 226 7.72 4.62 -10.51
C ALA A 226 6.25 4.71 -10.12
N ALA A 227 5.42 3.90 -10.79
CA ALA A 227 4.03 3.72 -10.42
C ALA A 227 3.95 2.71 -9.27
N VAL A 228 3.28 3.09 -8.17
CA VAL A 228 3.25 2.32 -6.93
C VAL A 228 1.81 1.93 -6.59
N VAL A 229 1.57 0.64 -6.42
CA VAL A 229 0.30 0.10 -5.91
C VAL A 229 0.45 -0.24 -4.44
N LEU A 230 -0.40 0.34 -3.59
CA LEU A 230 -0.42 0.11 -2.15
C LEU A 230 -1.74 -0.55 -1.74
N ASN A 231 -1.66 -1.83 -1.41
CA ASN A 231 -2.78 -2.59 -0.87
C ASN A 231 -3.18 -2.07 0.53
N PRO A 232 -4.48 -2.04 0.90
CA PRO A 232 -4.92 -1.61 2.23
C PRO A 232 -4.30 -2.39 3.40
N GLY A 233 -3.82 -3.61 3.15
CA GLY A 233 -3.05 -4.45 4.07
C GLY A 233 -1.56 -4.11 4.18
N TYR A 234 -1.17 -2.85 3.91
CA TYR A 234 0.22 -2.37 4.06
C TYR A 234 0.84 -2.79 5.40
N SER A 235 2.16 -3.04 5.38
CA SER A 235 2.98 -3.72 6.39
C SER A 235 2.85 -5.25 6.43
N SER A 236 1.76 -5.82 5.89
CA SER A 236 1.63 -7.27 5.69
C SER A 236 1.78 -7.65 4.22
N VAL A 237 1.25 -6.80 3.33
CA VAL A 237 1.42 -6.88 1.87
C VAL A 237 2.32 -5.72 1.44
N PRO A 238 3.41 -5.99 0.68
CA PRO A 238 4.31 -4.94 0.22
C PRO A 238 3.66 -4.08 -0.87
N PRO A 239 4.03 -2.79 -0.97
CA PRO A 239 3.78 -2.02 -2.17
C PRO A 239 4.51 -2.64 -3.37
N ILE A 240 3.88 -2.57 -4.54
CA ILE A 240 4.42 -3.09 -5.81
C ILE A 240 4.76 -1.93 -6.72
N PHE A 241 5.91 -2.02 -7.40
CA PHE A 241 6.47 -0.97 -8.25
C PHE A 241 6.50 -1.40 -9.71
N SER A 242 6.09 -0.49 -10.59
CA SER A 242 6.28 -0.58 -12.04
C SER A 242 7.09 0.62 -12.52
N LEU A 243 8.12 0.39 -13.33
CA LEU A 243 9.16 1.37 -13.61
C LEU A 243 9.22 1.77 -15.09
N CYS A 244 9.39 3.06 -15.34
CA CYS A 244 9.71 3.60 -16.65
C CYS A 244 10.86 4.61 -16.52
N LEU A 245 11.98 4.32 -17.18
CA LEU A 245 13.16 5.17 -17.21
C LEU A 245 13.23 5.92 -18.55
N THR A 246 13.17 7.24 -18.48
CA THR A 246 13.41 8.13 -19.62
C THR A 246 14.85 8.62 -19.57
N TRP A 247 15.72 7.92 -20.29
CA TRP A 247 17.12 8.28 -20.50
C TRP A 247 17.66 7.57 -21.75
N LYS A 248 18.11 8.35 -22.74
CA LYS A 248 18.50 7.82 -24.07
C LYS A 248 17.39 6.99 -24.73
N GLY A 249 16.16 7.49 -24.65
CA GLY A 249 14.94 6.77 -25.01
C GLY A 249 14.15 6.32 -23.78
N GLU A 250 13.05 5.61 -24.04
CA GLU A 250 12.16 5.08 -23.01
C GLU A 250 12.50 3.61 -22.74
N ARG A 251 12.87 3.30 -21.50
CA ARG A 251 13.18 1.94 -21.04
C ARG A 251 12.16 1.52 -20.00
N THR A 252 11.47 0.43 -20.27
CA THR A 252 10.42 -0.12 -19.41
C THR A 252 10.71 -1.58 -19.11
N ASN A 253 9.87 -2.18 -18.27
CA ASN A 253 9.91 -3.61 -18.03
C ASN A 253 9.73 -4.44 -19.32
N ASN A 254 9.23 -3.91 -20.43
CA ASN A 254 9.01 -4.66 -21.67
C ASN A 254 10.28 -4.79 -22.52
N ASN A 255 11.15 -3.79 -22.49
CA ASN A 255 12.30 -3.67 -23.39
C ASN A 255 13.67 -3.68 -22.70
N ASP A 256 13.73 -3.70 -21.36
CA ASP A 256 14.99 -3.78 -20.61
C ASP A 256 14.90 -4.73 -19.39
N ASP A 257 15.67 -5.80 -19.43
CA ASP A 257 15.78 -6.79 -18.34
C ASP A 257 16.28 -6.19 -17.03
N ASN A 258 17.08 -5.12 -17.08
CA ASN A 258 17.56 -4.46 -15.87
C ASN A 258 16.46 -3.65 -15.18
N ILE A 259 15.47 -3.15 -15.93
CA ILE A 259 14.27 -2.52 -15.34
C ILE A 259 13.44 -3.57 -14.61
N ARG A 260 13.19 -4.75 -15.22
CA ARG A 260 12.53 -5.88 -14.55
C ARG A 260 13.26 -6.32 -13.27
N ALA A 261 14.60 -6.31 -13.30
CA ALA A 261 15.39 -6.66 -12.12
C ALA A 261 15.31 -5.58 -11.04
N MET A 262 15.31 -4.29 -11.40
CA MET A 262 15.06 -3.21 -10.43
C MET A 262 13.68 -3.34 -9.78
N GLU A 263 12.64 -3.66 -10.54
CA GLU A 263 11.30 -3.96 -10.02
C GLU A 263 11.32 -5.13 -9.04
N SER A 264 12.08 -6.19 -9.35
CA SER A 264 12.24 -7.37 -8.49
C SER A 264 12.98 -7.05 -7.19
N GLU A 265 14.02 -6.21 -7.24
CA GLU A 265 14.77 -5.74 -6.05
C GLU A 265 13.88 -5.05 -5.02
N VAL A 266 12.90 -4.27 -5.46
CA VAL A 266 12.01 -3.55 -4.55
C VAL A 266 10.74 -4.34 -4.22
N SER A 267 10.15 -5.08 -5.17
CA SER A 267 8.85 -5.73 -5.00
C SER A 267 8.95 -7.18 -4.51
N VAL A 268 9.92 -7.96 -5.00
CA VAL A 268 10.06 -9.39 -4.67
C VAL A 268 10.97 -9.58 -3.46
N PHE A 269 12.10 -8.89 -3.42
CA PHE A 269 13.08 -8.97 -2.32
C PHE A 269 12.76 -7.99 -1.16
N TYR A 270 11.52 -7.50 -1.09
CA TYR A 270 11.04 -6.52 -0.10
C TYR A 270 11.29 -6.92 1.37
N LYS A 271 11.40 -8.22 1.66
CA LYS A 271 11.68 -8.72 3.02
C LYS A 271 13.03 -8.22 3.56
N GLU A 272 14.02 -8.01 2.67
CA GLU A 272 15.31 -7.41 3.03
C GLU A 272 15.18 -5.92 3.40
N LEU A 273 14.07 -5.29 3.02
CA LEU A 273 13.79 -3.86 3.22
C LEU A 273 12.79 -3.60 4.34
N SER A 274 12.26 -4.65 4.98
CA SER A 274 11.18 -4.53 5.97
C SER A 274 11.65 -3.90 7.28
N GLY A 275 12.96 -3.89 7.56
CA GLY A 275 13.50 -3.35 8.81
C GLY A 275 12.97 -4.07 10.05
N PRO A 276 13.04 -3.45 11.24
CA PRO A 276 12.48 -4.03 12.46
C PRO A 276 10.95 -4.05 12.43
N LYS A 277 10.38 -5.05 13.13
CA LYS A 277 8.92 -5.11 13.31
C LYS A 277 8.43 -3.85 14.03
N PRO A 278 7.27 -3.29 13.63
CA PRO A 278 6.24 -3.89 12.77
C PRO A 278 6.40 -3.64 11.25
N GLY A 279 7.53 -3.08 10.80
CA GLY A 279 7.81 -2.95 9.36
C GLY A 279 7.11 -1.80 8.64
N TYR A 280 6.70 -0.75 9.37
CA TYR A 280 6.01 0.40 8.76
C TYR A 280 6.89 1.25 7.84
N GLN A 281 8.22 1.10 7.87
CA GLN A 281 9.18 1.83 7.02
C GLN A 281 9.45 1.15 5.66
N LEU A 282 8.69 0.11 5.31
CA LEU A 282 8.95 -0.65 4.09
C LEU A 282 8.93 0.21 2.82
N LEU A 283 7.91 1.07 2.66
CA LEU A 283 7.78 1.91 1.46
C LEU A 283 8.97 2.84 1.27
N THR A 284 9.42 3.52 2.33
CA THR A 284 10.53 4.47 2.24
C THR A 284 11.85 3.74 2.02
N ASN A 285 12.01 2.55 2.58
CA ASN A 285 13.15 1.68 2.29
C ASN A 285 13.14 1.18 0.83
N GLN A 286 11.98 0.89 0.25
CA GLN A 286 11.83 0.55 -1.18
C GLN A 286 12.20 1.74 -2.08
N LEU A 287 11.71 2.95 -1.77
CA LEU A 287 12.07 4.16 -2.50
C LEU A 287 13.57 4.47 -2.40
N GLN A 288 14.16 4.32 -1.21
CA GLN A 288 15.60 4.50 -1.03
C GLN A 288 16.40 3.45 -1.82
N ARG A 289 15.96 2.18 -1.80
CA ARG A 289 16.56 1.12 -2.63
C ARG A 289 16.49 1.50 -4.10
N LEU A 290 15.36 2.07 -4.55
CA LEU A 290 15.15 2.48 -5.92
C LEU A 290 16.14 3.60 -6.34
N CYS A 291 16.36 4.61 -5.49
CA CYS A 291 17.40 5.62 -5.71
C CYS A 291 18.80 4.98 -5.83
N VAL A 292 19.11 4.02 -4.96
CA VAL A 292 20.41 3.31 -4.96
C VAL A 292 20.61 2.50 -6.24
N ILE A 293 19.61 1.74 -6.67
CA ILE A 293 19.73 0.89 -7.86
C ILE A 293 19.67 1.71 -9.16
N LEU A 294 19.01 2.88 -9.16
CA LEU A 294 19.13 3.84 -10.27
C LEU A 294 20.56 4.39 -10.38
N ASP A 295 21.21 4.72 -9.26
CA ASP A 295 22.64 5.09 -9.28
C ASP A 295 23.49 3.99 -9.92
N VAL A 296 23.34 2.74 -9.45
CA VAL A 296 24.07 1.60 -10.01
C VAL A 296 23.76 1.41 -11.48
N TYR A 297 22.50 1.54 -11.88
CA TYR A 297 22.07 1.39 -13.27
C TYR A 297 22.83 2.36 -14.19
N LEU A 298 22.83 3.64 -13.85
CA LEU A 298 23.42 4.71 -14.65
C LEU A 298 24.96 4.63 -14.65
N GLU A 299 25.57 4.34 -13.50
CA GLU A 299 27.02 4.26 -13.36
C GLU A 299 27.63 3.07 -14.08
N THR A 300 26.90 1.95 -14.14
CA THR A 300 27.36 0.71 -14.79
C THR A 300 26.96 0.62 -16.26
N GLU A 301 26.29 1.65 -16.82
CA GLU A 301 26.03 1.69 -18.26
C GLU A 301 27.34 1.77 -19.04
N SER A 302 27.45 0.95 -20.10
CA SER A 302 28.60 0.98 -21.00
C SER A 302 28.70 2.34 -21.67
N HIS A 303 29.87 2.95 -21.59
CA HIS A 303 30.16 4.18 -22.32
C HIS A 303 30.31 3.88 -23.80
N ASP A 304 29.75 4.74 -24.65
CA ASP A 304 30.08 4.70 -26.07
C ASP A 304 31.43 5.40 -26.26
N ASN A 305 32.47 4.63 -26.58
CA ASN A 305 33.83 5.16 -26.70
C ASN A 305 34.01 6.06 -27.94
N SER A 306 32.99 6.21 -28.80
CA SER A 306 33.05 7.10 -29.96
C SER A 306 32.69 8.56 -29.67
N VAL A 307 32.19 8.87 -28.47
CA VAL A 307 31.84 10.24 -28.08
C VAL A 307 32.89 10.79 -27.12
N GLU A 308 33.69 11.76 -27.56
CA GLU A 308 34.63 12.48 -26.70
C GLU A 308 33.85 13.37 -25.71
N GLY A 309 33.99 13.10 -24.41
CA GLY A 309 33.37 13.89 -23.35
C GLY A 309 33.40 13.18 -22.00
N PRO A 310 33.22 13.91 -20.88
CA PRO A 310 33.12 13.29 -19.57
C PRO A 310 31.85 12.43 -19.48
N LYS A 311 31.98 11.24 -18.87
CA LYS A 311 30.84 10.37 -18.60
C LYS A 311 29.83 11.11 -17.71
N GLU A 312 28.58 11.22 -18.18
CA GLU A 312 27.49 11.90 -17.46
C GLU A 312 27.34 11.36 -16.02
N PHE A 313 27.49 10.05 -15.85
CA PHE A 313 27.39 9.36 -14.57
C PHE A 313 28.70 8.63 -14.23
N PRO A 314 29.62 9.28 -13.48
CA PRO A 314 30.88 8.65 -13.09
C PRO A 314 30.62 7.47 -12.16
N GLN A 315 31.41 6.40 -12.31
CA GLN A 315 31.29 5.21 -11.47
C GLN A 315 31.88 5.48 -10.08
N GLU A 316 30.99 5.62 -9.09
CA GLU A 316 31.33 5.82 -7.69
C GLU A 316 31.06 4.57 -6.85
N LYS A 317 30.03 3.78 -7.21
CA LYS A 317 29.71 2.54 -6.49
C LYS A 317 30.73 1.45 -6.81
N MET A 318 31.27 0.83 -5.76
CA MET A 318 32.15 -0.33 -5.91
C MET A 318 31.35 -1.54 -6.37
N CYS A 319 31.59 -2.00 -7.61
CA CYS A 319 30.93 -3.17 -8.19
C CYS A 319 31.99 -4.23 -8.52
N LEU A 320 31.84 -5.47 -8.02
CA LEU A 320 32.81 -6.54 -8.28
C LEU A 320 32.89 -6.92 -9.77
N ARG A 321 31.76 -6.82 -10.47
CA ARG A 321 31.61 -7.12 -11.89
C ARG A 321 30.44 -6.27 -12.42
N LEU A 322 30.58 -5.72 -13.63
CA LEU A 322 29.58 -4.81 -14.20
C LEU A 322 28.37 -5.52 -14.82
N VAL A 323 28.59 -6.70 -15.41
CA VAL A 323 27.54 -7.49 -16.08
C VAL A 323 27.71 -8.99 -15.84
N ARG A 324 26.60 -9.73 -15.68
CA ARG A 324 26.59 -11.20 -15.53
C ARG A 324 25.47 -11.85 -16.35
N GLY A 325 25.78 -13.03 -16.90
CA GLY A 325 24.79 -13.90 -17.56
C GLY A 325 24.38 -13.44 -18.97
N PRO A 326 23.50 -14.21 -19.64
CA PRO A 326 23.06 -13.93 -21.01
C PRO A 326 22.32 -12.60 -21.16
N SER A 327 21.50 -12.23 -20.17
CA SER A 327 20.77 -10.95 -20.11
C SER A 327 21.63 -9.76 -19.69
N ARG A 328 22.94 -9.96 -19.48
CA ARG A 328 23.91 -8.91 -19.09
C ARG A 328 23.45 -8.12 -17.86
N MET A 329 22.92 -8.82 -16.85
CA MET A 329 22.37 -8.23 -15.63
C MET A 329 23.39 -7.37 -14.90
N LYS A 330 22.95 -6.24 -14.36
CA LYS A 330 23.75 -5.34 -13.50
C LYS A 330 23.75 -5.80 -12.02
N PRO A 331 24.73 -5.38 -11.21
CA PRO A 331 24.87 -5.81 -9.82
C PRO A 331 24.03 -4.96 -8.85
N PHE A 332 22.75 -5.26 -8.65
CA PHE A 332 21.89 -4.44 -7.79
C PHE A 332 21.94 -4.77 -6.29
N LYS A 333 22.53 -5.91 -5.88
CA LYS A 333 22.57 -6.33 -4.49
C LYS A 333 23.68 -5.61 -3.73
N PHE A 334 23.31 -4.81 -2.73
CA PHE A 334 24.27 -4.17 -1.81
C PHE A 334 24.70 -5.13 -0.69
N ASN A 335 26.00 -5.19 -0.41
CA ASN A 335 26.57 -6.05 0.62
C ASN A 335 27.15 -5.22 1.77
N HIS A 336 26.46 -5.23 2.90
CA HIS A 336 26.95 -4.69 4.17
C HIS A 336 27.64 -5.80 4.98
N PRO A 337 28.78 -5.53 5.68
CA PRO A 337 29.43 -4.23 5.88
C PRO A 337 30.47 -3.84 4.82
N GLN A 338 30.80 -4.71 3.87
CA GLN A 338 31.93 -4.50 2.96
C GLN A 338 31.74 -3.34 1.96
N GLY A 339 30.50 -2.90 1.73
CA GLY A 339 30.21 -1.67 0.98
C GLY A 339 30.30 -1.80 -0.53
N PHE A 340 30.09 -3.00 -1.08
CA PHE A 340 30.13 -3.25 -2.53
C PHE A 340 28.83 -3.84 -3.07
N PHE A 341 28.67 -3.73 -4.39
CA PHE A 341 27.55 -4.27 -5.15
C PHE A 341 27.92 -5.58 -5.86
N SER A 342 27.03 -6.56 -5.75
CA SER A 342 27.11 -7.86 -6.41
C SER A 342 25.84 -8.15 -7.20
N HIS A 343 25.94 -9.14 -8.08
CA HIS A 343 24.76 -9.70 -8.74
C HIS A 343 24.00 -10.57 -7.74
N ARG A 344 22.69 -10.68 -7.95
CA ARG A 344 21.88 -11.71 -7.30
C ARG A 344 22.39 -13.11 -7.65
#